data_AF-A0A9P6DV41-F1
#
_entry.id   AF-A0A9P6DV41-F1
#
_cell.length_a   1.000
_cell.length_b   1.000
_cell.length_c   1.000
_cell.angle_alpha   90.00
_cell.angle_beta   90.00
_cell.angle_gamma   90.00
#
_symmetry.space_group_name_H-M   'P 1'
#
loop_
_entity.id
_entity.type
_entity.pdbx_description
1 polymer ?
#
loop_
_entity_poly.entity_id
_entity_poly.type
_entity_poly.pdbx_seq_one_letter_code
_entity_poly.pdbx_strand_id
1 'polypeptide(L)'
;MPQPSYPDYLNENAGPGWDAALVLASIIRDIPAPLSGPLTQVVHVAAEVIEAVKTMRDGRDGCIHLIVRVTKFLESFVGGLKGSNISDNTAIASSLFILKRNLMAISADAERWSSLNLLSRYAQRDQIMTAISRHGENLTDCFHAFQIVTSITAAKPVDRVGRFLSGPISPSETPISL
;
A
#
# COMPACT_ATOMS: atom_id res chain seq x y z
N MET A 1 -14.02 -18.79 0.48
CA MET A 1 -13.81 -18.21 1.82
C MET A 1 -14.51 -16.85 1.85
N PRO A 2 -15.15 -16.43 2.96
CA PRO A 2 -15.71 -15.09 3.07
C PRO A 2 -14.57 -14.06 3.09
N GLN A 3 -14.75 -12.96 2.37
CA GLN A 3 -13.84 -11.81 2.35
C GLN A 3 -13.68 -11.22 3.77
N PRO A 4 -12.48 -10.76 4.18
CA PRO A 4 -12.39 -9.89 5.35
C PRO A 4 -13.11 -8.58 5.04
N SER A 5 -14.05 -8.15 5.89
CA SER A 5 -14.57 -6.80 5.84
C SER A 5 -13.42 -5.85 6.20
N TYR A 6 -12.98 -5.05 5.23
CA TYR A 6 -12.03 -3.99 5.52
C TYR A 6 -12.70 -2.98 6.48
N PRO A 7 -12.04 -2.57 7.58
CA PRO A 7 -12.51 -1.50 8.44
C PRO A 7 -12.93 -0.26 7.64
N ASP A 8 -13.91 0.49 8.16
CA ASP A 8 -14.38 1.74 7.57
C ASP A 8 -13.33 2.85 7.77
N TYR A 9 -12.27 2.80 6.97
CA TYR A 9 -11.18 3.79 6.96
C TYR A 9 -11.62 5.17 6.45
N LEU A 10 -12.89 5.31 6.05
CA LEU A 10 -13.47 6.55 5.56
C LEU A 10 -14.13 7.35 6.70
N ASN A 11 -14.53 6.71 7.80
CA ASN A 11 -15.33 7.35 8.85
C ASN A 11 -14.83 7.16 10.30
N GLU A 12 -13.74 6.44 10.54
CA GLU A 12 -13.24 6.28 11.92
C GLU A 12 -12.54 7.53 12.47
N ASN A 13 -13.08 8.05 13.58
CA ASN A 13 -12.46 9.07 14.41
C ASN A 13 -11.00 8.68 14.71
N ALA A 14 -10.07 9.56 14.32
CA ALA A 14 -8.66 9.40 14.65
C ALA A 14 -8.52 9.41 16.17
N GLY A 15 -8.38 8.22 16.76
CA GLY A 15 -7.92 8.06 18.15
C GLY A 15 -6.58 8.78 18.35
N PRO A 16 -6.23 9.09 19.60
CA PRO A 16 -5.17 10.03 19.90
C PRO A 16 -3.83 9.56 19.32
N GLY A 17 -3.32 10.35 18.36
CA GLY A 17 -1.93 10.78 18.25
C GLY A 17 -0.86 9.72 18.00
N TRP A 18 -0.14 9.88 16.88
CA TRP A 18 1.28 9.54 16.70
C TRP A 18 1.77 8.10 16.88
N ASP A 19 0.96 7.18 17.43
CA ASP A 19 1.27 5.74 17.54
C ASP A 19 1.41 5.06 16.18
N ALA A 20 1.02 5.74 15.09
CA ALA A 20 1.27 5.33 13.72
C ALA A 20 2.74 4.96 13.46
N ALA A 21 3.71 5.66 14.06
CA ALA A 21 5.12 5.35 13.91
C ALA A 21 5.49 3.98 14.53
N LEU A 22 4.87 3.61 15.65
CA LEU A 22 5.06 2.30 16.28
C LEU A 22 4.47 1.18 15.41
N VAL A 23 3.32 1.45 14.77
CA VAL A 23 2.66 0.51 13.85
C VAL A 23 3.50 0.29 12.58
N LEU A 24 4.14 1.33 12.02
CA LEU A 24 5.02 1.19 10.86
C LEU A 24 6.20 0.23 11.13
N ALA A 25 6.81 0.29 12.31
CA ALA A 25 7.88 -0.62 12.70
C ALA A 25 7.39 -2.08 12.79
N SER A 26 6.17 -2.32 13.29
CA SER A 26 5.58 -3.66 13.26
C SER A 26 5.27 -4.14 11.84
N ILE A 27 4.82 -3.26 10.95
CA ILE A 27 4.52 -3.60 9.55
C ILE A 27 5.76 -4.13 8.84
N ILE A 28 6.94 -3.51 9.02
CA ILE A 28 8.19 -3.94 8.36
C ILE A 28 8.53 -5.40 8.67
N ARG A 29 8.37 -5.82 9.93
CA ARG A 29 8.70 -7.20 10.36
C ARG A 29 7.81 -8.26 9.71
N ASP A 30 6.60 -7.87 9.33
CA ASP A 30 5.58 -8.77 8.82
C ASP A 30 5.48 -8.76 7.28
N ILE A 31 6.37 -8.05 6.58
CA ILE A 31 6.33 -7.97 5.11
C ILE A 31 6.71 -9.32 4.50
N PRO A 32 5.86 -9.92 3.65
CA PRO A 32 6.22 -11.14 2.94
C PRO A 32 7.30 -10.89 1.89
N ALA A 33 8.23 -11.85 1.76
CA ALA A 33 9.39 -11.80 0.85
C ALA A 33 9.10 -11.25 -0.56
N PRO A 34 8.05 -11.67 -1.30
CA PRO A 34 7.81 -11.17 -2.66
C PRO A 34 7.53 -9.67 -2.73
N LEU A 35 7.07 -9.02 -1.66
CA LEU A 35 6.74 -7.59 -1.65
C LEU A 35 7.66 -6.75 -0.76
N SER A 36 8.67 -7.38 -0.16
CA SER A 36 9.67 -6.75 0.74
C SER A 36 10.20 -5.42 0.22
N GLY A 37 10.67 -5.37 -1.03
CA GLY A 37 11.20 -4.15 -1.64
C GLY A 37 10.18 -3.02 -1.72
N PRO A 38 9.11 -3.14 -2.52
CA PRO A 38 8.11 -2.07 -2.68
C PRO A 38 7.42 -1.65 -1.38
N LEU A 39 7.04 -2.59 -0.51
CA LEU A 39 6.39 -2.25 0.78
C LEU A 39 7.34 -1.52 1.73
N THR A 40 8.60 -1.95 1.84
CA THR A 40 9.58 -1.27 2.71
C THR A 40 9.76 0.18 2.28
N GLN A 41 9.81 0.45 0.96
CA GLN A 41 9.90 1.82 0.45
C GLN A 41 8.67 2.65 0.80
N VAL A 42 7.46 2.09 0.71
CA VAL A 42 6.24 2.79 1.11
C VAL A 42 6.25 3.11 2.60
N VAL A 43 6.67 2.15 3.44
CA VAL A 43 6.75 2.35 4.89
C VAL A 43 7.78 3.42 5.25
N HIS A 44 8.95 3.44 4.59
CA HIS A 44 9.95 4.49 4.80
C HIS A 44 9.41 5.87 4.45
N VAL A 45 8.74 6.02 3.30
CA VAL A 45 8.14 7.32 2.93
C VAL A 45 7.00 7.70 3.88
N ALA A 46 6.22 6.75 4.39
CA ALA A 46 5.23 7.03 5.41
C ALA A 46 5.86 7.57 6.72
N ALA A 47 7.04 7.07 7.10
CA ALA A 47 7.80 7.59 8.23
C ALA A 47 8.34 9.01 7.95
N GLU A 48 8.79 9.32 6.73
CA GLU A 48 9.19 10.67 6.34
C GLU A 48 8.02 11.66 6.43
N VAL A 49 6.82 11.27 5.97
CA VAL A 49 5.60 12.08 6.09
C VAL A 49 5.28 12.37 7.57
N ILE A 50 5.42 11.38 8.45
CA ILE A 50 5.25 11.56 9.90
C ILE A 50 6.19 12.64 10.42
N GLU A 51 7.48 12.57 10.09
CA GLU A 51 8.46 13.59 10.52
C GLU A 51 8.15 14.98 9.95
N ALA A 52 7.78 15.09 8.67
CA ALA A 52 7.38 16.35 8.06
C ALA A 52 6.18 16.98 8.78
N VAL A 53 5.16 16.18 9.09
CA VAL A 53 3.94 16.64 9.78
C VAL A 53 4.19 17.05 11.23
N LYS A 54 5.24 16.53 11.91
CA LYS A 54 5.58 16.96 13.29
C LYS A 54 5.91 18.44 13.37
N THR A 55 6.50 18.97 12.31
CA THR A 55 7.00 20.35 12.27
C THR A 55 5.93 21.35 11.78
N MET A 56 4.79 20.86 11.31
CA MET A 56 3.69 21.70 10.84
C MET A 56 2.95 22.39 11.99
N ARG A 57 2.45 23.60 11.69
CA ARG A 57 1.55 24.35 12.59
C ARG A 57 0.10 24.34 12.09
N ASP A 58 -0.08 24.68 10.82
CA ASP A 58 -1.39 24.75 10.16
C ASP A 58 -1.63 23.49 9.32
N GLY A 59 -2.88 23.02 9.24
CA GLY A 59 -3.23 21.80 8.49
C GLY A 59 -2.73 20.49 9.11
N ARG A 60 -2.03 20.55 10.25
CA ARG A 60 -1.41 19.40 10.93
C ARG A 60 -2.41 18.28 11.20
N ASP A 61 -3.57 18.59 11.78
CA ASP A 61 -4.57 17.57 12.14
C ASP A 61 -5.13 16.85 10.91
N GLY A 62 -5.32 17.59 9.82
CA GLY A 62 -5.69 17.03 8.53
C GLY A 62 -4.64 16.04 8.02
N CYS A 63 -3.36 16.42 8.03
CA CYS A 63 -2.28 15.53 7.64
C CYS A 63 -2.11 14.32 8.58
N ILE A 64 -2.31 14.49 9.89
CA ILE A 64 -2.33 13.38 10.86
C ILE A 64 -3.43 12.38 10.49
N HIS A 65 -4.62 12.87 10.13
CA HIS A 65 -5.71 12.00 9.69
C HIS A 65 -5.32 11.20 8.43
N LEU A 66 -4.65 11.82 7.45
CA LEU A 66 -4.14 11.12 6.27
C LEU A 66 -3.13 10.02 6.63
N ILE A 67 -2.18 10.31 7.54
CA ILE A 67 -1.20 9.33 8.02
C ILE A 67 -1.89 8.14 8.66
N VAL A 68 -2.86 8.38 9.56
CA VAL A 68 -3.59 7.30 10.24
C VAL A 68 -4.28 6.38 9.23
N ARG A 69 -4.91 6.95 8.19
CA ARG A 69 -5.54 6.18 7.11
C ARG A 69 -4.53 5.29 6.38
N VAL A 70 -3.35 5.84 6.04
CA VAL A 70 -2.27 5.09 5.38
C VAL A 70 -1.75 3.96 6.25
N THR A 71 -1.49 4.22 7.53
CA THR A 71 -0.96 3.23 8.45
C THR A 71 -1.94 2.06 8.64
N LYS A 72 -3.23 2.35 8.85
CA LYS A 72 -4.28 1.32 8.95
C LYS A 72 -4.40 0.50 7.66
N PHE A 73 -4.34 1.17 6.50
CA PHE A 73 -4.33 0.49 5.22
C PHE A 73 -3.15 -0.48 5.10
N LEU A 74 -1.93 -0.03 5.43
CA LEU A 74 -0.72 -0.85 5.35
C LEU A 74 -0.78 -2.05 6.31
N GLU A 75 -1.26 -1.84 7.53
CA GLU A 75 -1.46 -2.91 8.51
C GLU A 75 -2.43 -3.97 8.01
N SER A 76 -3.61 -3.55 7.54
CA SER A 76 -4.61 -4.46 7.00
C SER A 76 -4.14 -5.18 5.75
N PHE A 77 -3.45 -4.45 4.86
CA PHE A 77 -2.89 -5.02 3.65
C PHE A 77 -1.86 -6.11 3.98
N VAL A 78 -0.85 -5.80 4.79
CA VAL A 78 0.17 -6.78 5.21
C VAL A 78 -0.45 -7.95 5.98
N GLY A 79 -1.44 -7.69 6.84
CA GLY A 79 -2.22 -8.74 7.50
C GLY A 79 -2.92 -9.68 6.50
N GLY A 80 -3.52 -9.13 5.45
CA GLY A 80 -4.16 -9.90 4.37
C GLY A 80 -3.18 -10.63 3.45
N LEU A 81 -1.90 -10.27 3.47
CA LEU A 81 -0.85 -11.01 2.74
C LEU A 81 -0.40 -12.27 3.49
N LYS A 82 -0.64 -12.37 4.80
CA LYS A 82 -0.23 -13.55 5.59
C LYS A 82 -1.03 -14.77 5.12
N GLY A 83 -0.32 -15.77 4.58
CA GLY A 83 -0.93 -17.00 4.03
C GLY A 83 -1.34 -16.90 2.55
N SER A 84 -1.10 -15.77 1.89
CA SER A 84 -1.38 -15.56 0.47
C SER A 84 -0.24 -16.08 -0.40
N ASN A 85 -0.54 -16.98 -1.34
CA ASN A 85 0.45 -17.45 -2.32
C ASN A 85 0.47 -16.53 -3.54
N ILE A 86 1.18 -15.41 -3.44
CA ILE A 86 1.29 -14.42 -4.52
C ILE A 86 2.45 -14.80 -5.44
N SER A 87 2.12 -15.39 -6.59
CA SER A 87 3.09 -15.76 -7.63
C SER A 87 3.40 -14.60 -8.59
N ASP A 88 2.41 -13.76 -8.90
CA ASP A 88 2.55 -12.53 -9.69
C ASP A 88 2.13 -11.32 -8.84
N ASN A 89 3.11 -10.50 -8.48
CA ASN A 89 2.96 -9.32 -7.64
C ASN A 89 3.08 -8.01 -8.43
N THR A 90 3.18 -8.04 -9.76
CA THR A 90 3.50 -6.87 -10.59
C THR A 90 2.47 -5.75 -10.45
N ALA A 91 1.18 -6.11 -10.48
CA ALA A 91 0.09 -5.15 -10.31
C ALA A 91 0.08 -4.56 -8.89
N ILE A 92 0.32 -5.39 -7.87
CA ILE A 92 0.42 -4.96 -6.47
C ILE A 92 1.61 -4.00 -6.29
N ALA A 93 2.77 -4.32 -6.85
CA ALA A 93 3.96 -3.48 -6.80
C ALA A 93 3.74 -2.13 -7.50
N SER A 94 3.02 -2.12 -8.63
CA SER A 94 2.63 -0.89 -9.33
C SER A 94 1.68 -0.03 -8.49
N SER A 95 0.71 -0.63 -7.81
CA SER A 95 -0.17 0.08 -6.88
C SER A 95 0.61 0.64 -5.67
N LEU A 96 1.57 -0.10 -5.13
CA LEU A 96 2.45 0.37 -4.04
C LEU A 96 3.30 1.56 -4.49
N PHE A 97 3.76 1.57 -5.74
CA PHE A 97 4.47 2.70 -6.31
C PHE A 97 3.58 3.96 -6.42
N ILE A 98 2.31 3.82 -6.79
CA ILE A 98 1.35 4.93 -6.81
C ILE A 98 1.11 5.45 -5.39
N LEU A 99 0.92 4.57 -4.41
CA LEU A 99 0.79 4.97 -3.00
C LEU A 99 2.02 5.74 -2.53
N LYS A 100 3.23 5.23 -2.81
CA LYS A 100 4.50 5.91 -2.52
C LYS A 100 4.51 7.34 -3.07
N ARG A 101 4.10 7.53 -4.33
CA ARG A 101 4.07 8.86 -4.96
C ARG A 101 3.09 9.82 -4.29
N ASN A 102 1.92 9.33 -3.88
CA ASN A 102 0.96 10.14 -3.13
C ASN A 102 1.53 10.55 -1.76
N LEU A 103 2.21 9.63 -1.06
CA LEU A 103 2.87 9.95 0.21
C LEU A 103 3.99 10.99 0.04
N MET A 104 4.82 10.86 -1.00
CA MET A 104 5.85 11.86 -1.30
C MET A 104 5.25 13.25 -1.56
N ALA A 105 4.10 13.32 -2.24
CA ALA A 105 3.41 14.59 -2.47
C ALA A 105 2.91 15.22 -1.16
N ILE A 106 2.37 14.42 -0.23
CA ILE A 106 1.98 14.88 1.10
C ILE A 106 3.20 15.38 1.88
N SER A 107 4.33 14.65 1.85
CA SER A 107 5.57 15.06 2.53
C SER A 107 6.07 16.41 2.02
N ALA A 108 6.14 16.57 0.70
CA ALA A 108 6.62 17.80 0.08
C ALA A 108 5.73 19.01 0.42
N ASP A 109 4.41 18.82 0.44
CA ASP A 109 3.48 19.86 0.86
C ASP A 109 3.61 20.18 2.35
N ALA A 110 3.73 19.16 3.22
CA ALA A 110 3.95 19.34 4.65
C ALA A 110 5.23 20.14 4.95
N GLU A 111 6.34 19.78 4.32
CA GLU A 111 7.61 20.52 4.40
C GLU A 111 7.46 21.96 3.94
N ARG A 112 6.82 22.18 2.77
CA ARG A 112 6.55 23.52 2.25
C ARG A 112 5.74 24.36 3.24
N TRP A 113 4.66 23.82 3.78
CA TRP A 113 3.79 24.55 4.70
C TRP A 113 4.44 24.83 6.05
N SER A 114 5.34 23.93 6.52
CA SER A 114 6.11 24.14 7.74
C SER A 114 7.04 25.38 7.66
N SER A 115 7.51 25.71 6.46
CA SER A 115 8.42 26.83 6.21
C SER A 115 7.75 28.20 6.09
N LEU A 116 6.41 28.24 6.06
CA LEU A 116 5.67 29.49 5.84
C LEU A 116 5.72 30.41 7.07
N ASN A 117 5.98 31.70 6.84
CA ASN A 117 5.83 32.72 7.88
C ASN A 117 4.35 32.94 8.27
N LEU A 118 4.10 33.65 9.37
CA LEU A 118 2.74 33.83 9.91
C LEU A 118 1.75 34.43 8.90
N LEU A 119 2.13 35.48 8.17
CA LEU A 119 1.25 36.15 7.21
C LEU A 119 0.95 35.25 6.01
N SER A 120 1.97 34.57 5.49
CA SER A 120 1.82 33.61 4.41
C SER A 120 0.95 32.42 4.79
N ARG A 121 0.99 31.99 6.06
CA ARG A 121 0.11 30.92 6.59
C ARG A 121 -1.34 31.34 6.61
N TYR A 122 -1.63 32.54 7.14
CA TYR A 122 -3.00 33.07 7.12
C TYR A 122 -3.55 33.19 5.70
N ALA A 123 -2.76 33.73 4.77
CA ALA A 123 -3.18 33.92 3.38
C ALA A 123 -3.42 32.60 2.62
N GLN A 124 -2.70 31.53 2.97
CA GLN A 124 -2.77 30.24 2.27
C GLN A 124 -3.62 29.19 2.99
N ARG A 125 -4.27 29.53 4.11
CA ARG A 125 -5.00 28.56 4.94
C ARG A 125 -6.00 27.73 4.13
N ASP A 126 -6.83 28.37 3.31
CA ASP A 126 -7.85 27.66 2.51
C ASP A 126 -7.20 26.78 1.43
N GLN A 127 -6.06 27.20 0.87
CA GLN A 127 -5.31 26.41 -0.10
C GLN A 127 -4.70 25.16 0.56
N ILE A 128 -4.18 25.30 1.78
CA ILE A 128 -3.67 24.17 2.59
C ILE A 128 -4.81 23.18 2.85
N MET A 129 -5.96 23.65 3.32
CA MET A 129 -7.11 22.77 3.59
C MET A 129 -7.63 22.08 2.32
N THR A 130 -7.68 22.79 1.19
CA THR A 130 -8.05 22.23 -0.11
C THR A 130 -7.06 21.16 -0.57
N ALA A 131 -5.76 21.40 -0.41
CA ALA A 131 -4.73 20.43 -0.76
C ALA A 131 -4.80 19.18 0.11
N ILE A 132 -5.03 19.32 1.42
CA ILE A 132 -5.25 18.19 2.33
C ILE A 132 -6.46 17.37 1.90
N SER A 133 -7.59 18.02 1.56
CA SER A 133 -8.78 17.33 1.06
C SER A 133 -8.47 16.52 -0.19
N ARG A 134 -7.75 17.11 -1.15
CA ARG A 134 -7.34 16.44 -2.39
C ARG A 134 -6.40 15.27 -2.14
N HIS A 135 -5.46 15.39 -1.21
CA HIS A 135 -4.62 14.26 -0.78
C HIS A 135 -5.49 13.14 -0.18
N GLY A 136 -6.52 13.50 0.59
CA GLY A 136 -7.52 12.57 1.11
C GLY A 136 -8.26 11.79 0.03
N GLU A 137 -8.71 12.47 -1.03
CA GLU A 137 -9.36 11.88 -2.21
C GLU A 137 -8.40 10.96 -2.98
N ASN A 138 -7.19 11.43 -3.27
CA ASN A 138 -6.17 10.63 -3.98
C ASN A 138 -5.82 9.34 -3.23
N LEU A 139 -5.75 9.39 -1.89
CA LEU A 139 -5.55 8.20 -1.07
C LEU A 139 -6.75 7.24 -1.14
N THR A 140 -7.98 7.75 -1.09
CA THR A 140 -9.19 6.94 -1.27
C THR A 140 -9.16 6.20 -2.62
N ASP A 141 -8.89 6.92 -3.70
CA ASP A 141 -8.81 6.33 -5.04
C ASP A 141 -7.71 5.28 -5.13
N CYS A 142 -6.56 5.54 -4.50
CA CYS A 142 -5.45 4.59 -4.42
C CYS A 142 -5.86 3.32 -3.67
N PHE A 143 -6.56 3.44 -2.54
CA PHE A 143 -7.02 2.29 -1.74
C PHE A 143 -8.08 1.47 -2.51
N HIS A 144 -9.02 2.11 -3.19
CA HIS A 144 -9.99 1.41 -4.05
C HIS A 144 -9.30 0.66 -5.18
N ALA A 145 -8.34 1.28 -5.86
CA ALA A 145 -7.57 0.62 -6.91
C ALA A 145 -6.82 -0.61 -6.37
N PHE A 146 -6.27 -0.51 -5.15
CA PHE A 146 -5.64 -1.64 -4.48
C PHE A 146 -6.60 -2.80 -4.21
N GLN A 147 -7.80 -2.52 -3.72
CA GLN A 147 -8.82 -3.53 -3.46
C GLN A 147 -9.23 -4.27 -4.74
N ILE A 148 -9.36 -3.55 -5.85
CA ILE A 148 -9.66 -4.14 -7.16
C ILE A 148 -8.51 -5.05 -7.61
N VAL A 149 -7.27 -4.53 -7.59
CA VAL A 149 -6.07 -5.28 -8.02
C VAL A 149 -5.87 -6.55 -7.19
N THR A 150 -5.97 -6.45 -5.87
CA THR A 150 -5.80 -7.60 -4.97
C THR A 150 -6.89 -8.65 -5.17
N SER A 151 -8.13 -8.22 -5.43
CA SER A 151 -9.24 -9.13 -5.75
C SER A 151 -9.02 -9.87 -7.06
N ILE A 152 -8.53 -9.20 -8.10
CA ILE A 152 -8.21 -9.83 -9.40
C ILE A 152 -7.06 -10.82 -9.25
N THR A 153 -5.98 -10.44 -8.55
CA THR A 153 -4.82 -11.31 -8.35
C THR A 153 -5.18 -12.55 -7.53
N ALA A 154 -6.05 -12.42 -6.53
CA ALA A 154 -6.55 -13.55 -5.74
C ALA A 154 -7.53 -14.46 -6.52
N ALA A 155 -8.23 -13.93 -7.52
CA ALA A 155 -9.18 -14.68 -8.34
C ALA A 155 -8.52 -15.51 -9.46
N LYS A 156 -7.23 -15.30 -9.76
CA LYS A 156 -6.52 -16.09 -10.76
C LYS A 156 -6.34 -17.52 -10.25
N PRO A 157 -6.95 -18.54 -10.88
CA PRO A 157 -6.67 -19.93 -10.52
C PRO A 157 -5.20 -20.21 -10.78
N VAL A 158 -4.55 -20.90 -9.84
CA VAL A 158 -3.23 -21.51 -10.08
C VAL A 158 -3.45 -22.55 -11.17
N ASP A 159 -3.18 -22.18 -12.42
CA ASP A 159 -3.13 -23.16 -13.50
C ASP A 159 -2.08 -24.20 -13.11
N ARG A 160 -2.58 -25.40 -12.81
CA ARG A 160 -1.79 -26.59 -12.53
C ARG A 160 -1.20 -27.07 -13.86
N VAL A 161 -0.36 -26.26 -14.51
CA VAL A 161 0.39 -26.66 -15.70
C VAL A 161 1.55 -27.52 -15.24
N GLY A 162 1.28 -28.80 -15.00
CA GLY A 162 2.28 -29.73 -14.47
C GLY A 162 1.76 -31.14 -14.23
N ARG A 163 0.91 -31.66 -15.12
CA ARG A 163 0.67 -33.10 -15.25
C ARG A 163 -0.02 -33.40 -16.57
N PHE A 164 0.35 -34.52 -17.20
CA PHE A 164 0.05 -34.94 -18.58
C PHE A 164 0.98 -34.21 -19.58
N LEU A 165 2.04 -34.80 -20.15
CA LEU A 165 2.25 -36.18 -20.58
C LEU A 165 3.74 -36.54 -20.45
N SER A 166 4.07 -37.46 -19.55
CA SER A 166 5.30 -38.26 -19.63
C SER A 166 4.86 -39.72 -19.69
N GLY A 167 4.48 -40.16 -20.89
CA GLY A 167 4.38 -41.59 -21.17
C GLY A 167 5.80 -42.19 -21.22
N PRO A 168 6.02 -43.39 -20.66
CA PRO A 168 7.34 -44.00 -20.66
C PRO A 168 7.76 -44.40 -22.08
N ILE A 169 9.00 -44.04 -22.43
CA ILE A 169 9.72 -44.60 -23.56
C ILE A 169 10.04 -46.05 -23.21
N SER A 170 9.52 -46.99 -24.00
CA SER A 170 9.95 -48.39 -23.95
C SER A 170 10.68 -48.71 -25.26
N PRO A 171 11.96 -49.16 -25.21
CA PRO A 171 12.69 -49.63 -26.38
C PRO A 171 12.53 -51.15 -26.56
N SER A 172 12.79 -51.60 -27.79
CA SER A 172 13.26 -52.94 -28.24
C SER A 172 12.37 -53.73 -29.21
N GLU A 173 12.88 -53.79 -30.45
CA GLU A 173 13.12 -54.99 -31.29
C GLU A 173 11.96 -55.88 -31.79
N THR A 174 11.79 -55.90 -33.12
CA THR A 174 12.08 -57.10 -33.95
C THR A 174 12.09 -56.75 -35.46
N PRO A 175 12.94 -57.40 -36.29
CA PRO A 175 13.05 -57.15 -37.73
C PRO A 175 12.10 -58.06 -38.52
N ILE A 176 11.59 -57.59 -39.66
CA ILE A 176 10.93 -58.44 -40.66
C ILE A 176 11.82 -58.48 -41.90
N SER A 177 12.35 -59.67 -42.18
CA SER A 177 12.80 -60.10 -43.50
C SER A 177 11.65 -60.82 -44.19
N LEU A 178 11.36 -60.44 -45.43
CA LEU A 178 10.97 -61.31 -46.56
C LEU A 178 11.11 -60.51 -47.85
#